data_AF-A0A554LT53-F1
#
_entry.id   AF-A0A554LT53-F1
#
_cell.length_a   1.000
_cell.length_b   1.000
_cell.length_c   1.000
_cell.angle_alpha   90.00
_cell.angle_beta   90.00
_cell.angle_gamma   90.00
#
_symmetry.space_group_name_H-M   'P 1'
#
loop_
_entity.id
_entity.type
_entity.pdbx_description
1 polymer ?
#
loop_
_entity_poly.entity_id
_entity_poly.type
_entity_poly.pdbx_seq_one_letter_code
_entity_poly.pdbx_strand_id
1 'polypeptide(L)'
;ILDYFGPFTKFLNEKLGRSLAIGDITHYYLSEVYGIDKGSIMAYGDELNSLINTADLPIIDNAIERLKRIMRYWKVAIITSRHSAKEVETRQYFNEYLPGVEIYFSANNFYGREGKSKIHIAGEIGAYCLIDDNPYEFENWDYSCGVSPICFRQPPNSTLPFKLSRSKIDLFLDCPKCFYLDRRLGISRPPMPSFSLNSAVDFLLKKEFDIHRQAKMKHPLMAAYKIDAIPLSHEKIEDWRNTFIGISHLHPKTNFLVFGAIDDVWVNPKGELIIVDYKSTSTSEEITLEDKPGYRYKAGYKRQMEIYQWLFRQNGFAVSETGYFVYANASKDRKAFDGKLEFDIKLISYNGDDSWLEKTLSEAKKCLLNDDLPPSSESCEYCRYVATINHQQATINHQQSTNNHQPTTDN
;
A
#
# COMPACT_ATOMS: atom_id res chain seq x y z
N ILE A 1 11.04 6.18 19.94
CA ILE A 1 11.82 6.83 21.02
C ILE A 1 12.74 5.82 21.67
N LEU A 2 12.22 4.67 22.09
CA LEU A 2 13.01 3.52 22.52
C LEU A 2 13.32 2.62 21.33
N ASP A 3 14.53 2.10 21.26
CA ASP A 3 14.91 1.07 20.30
C ASP A 3 14.63 -0.32 20.90
N TYR A 4 13.44 -0.85 20.59
CA TYR A 4 13.07 -2.23 20.89
C TYR A 4 13.63 -3.22 19.86
N PHE A 5 13.89 -2.74 18.64
CA PHE A 5 14.16 -3.60 17.50
C PHE A 5 15.58 -4.17 17.55
N GLY A 6 16.56 -3.37 17.99
CA GLY A 6 17.93 -3.84 18.25
C GLY A 6 17.98 -4.98 19.27
N PRO A 7 17.50 -4.79 20.51
CA PRO A 7 17.44 -5.85 21.52
C PRO A 7 16.66 -7.08 21.07
N PHE A 8 15.53 -6.90 20.38
CA PHE A 8 14.73 -8.03 19.91
C PHE A 8 15.42 -8.82 18.80
N THR A 9 16.11 -8.15 17.88
CA THR A 9 16.93 -8.81 16.85
C THR A 9 18.05 -9.62 17.48
N LYS A 10 18.74 -9.06 18.48
CA LYS A 10 19.78 -9.79 19.23
C LYS A 10 19.21 -11.04 19.91
N PHE A 11 18.07 -10.90 20.57
CA PHE A 11 17.38 -12.02 21.23
C PHE A 11 16.96 -13.11 20.23
N LEU A 12 16.37 -12.75 19.10
CA LEU A 12 15.98 -13.70 18.06
C LEU A 12 17.20 -14.42 17.44
N ASN A 13 18.29 -13.69 17.21
CA ASN A 13 19.55 -14.28 16.75
C ASN A 13 20.07 -15.35 17.71
N GLU A 14 20.06 -15.07 19.01
CA GLU A 14 20.46 -16.04 20.04
C GLU A 14 19.53 -17.25 20.07
N LYS A 15 18.20 -17.04 20.04
CA LYS A 15 17.20 -18.13 20.07
C LYS A 15 17.24 -19.02 18.84
N LEU A 16 17.47 -18.44 17.67
CA LEU A 16 17.35 -19.13 16.38
C LEU A 16 18.71 -19.51 15.78
N GLY A 17 19.81 -19.25 16.48
CA GLY A 17 21.17 -19.53 15.99
C GLY A 17 21.50 -18.72 14.73
N ARG A 18 21.05 -17.47 14.66
CA ARG A 18 21.28 -16.55 13.52
C ARG A 18 22.24 -15.43 13.92
N SER A 19 22.69 -14.68 12.93
CA SER A 19 23.61 -13.54 13.11
C SER A 19 23.22 -12.39 12.19
N LEU A 20 21.93 -12.05 12.15
CA LEU A 20 21.40 -10.95 11.35
C LEU A 20 21.75 -9.60 12.00
N ALA A 21 22.37 -8.70 11.26
CA ALA A 21 22.51 -7.30 11.62
C ALA A 21 21.20 -6.54 11.34
N ILE A 22 21.06 -5.32 11.90
CA ILE A 22 19.91 -4.44 11.62
C ILE A 22 19.76 -4.17 10.11
N GLY A 23 20.87 -4.11 9.37
CA GLY A 23 20.87 -3.95 7.92
C GLY A 23 20.32 -5.15 7.15
N ASP A 24 20.34 -6.35 7.75
CA ASP A 24 19.81 -7.58 7.15
C ASP A 24 18.29 -7.71 7.33
N ILE A 25 17.67 -6.81 8.10
CA ILE A 25 16.24 -6.83 8.33
C ILE A 25 15.56 -6.20 7.13
N THR A 26 15.27 -7.04 6.14
CA THR A 26 14.70 -6.62 4.86
C THR A 26 13.17 -6.64 4.84
N HIS A 27 12.52 -6.86 5.97
CA HIS A 27 11.07 -6.86 6.04
C HIS A 27 10.59 -6.37 7.40
N TYR A 28 9.48 -5.64 7.43
CA TYR A 28 8.85 -5.22 8.70
C TYR A 28 8.31 -6.42 9.49
N TYR A 29 7.75 -7.41 8.80
CA TYR A 29 7.41 -8.70 9.40
C TYR A 29 8.66 -9.55 9.58
N LEU A 30 9.15 -9.60 10.82
CA LEU A 30 10.32 -10.40 11.19
C LEU A 30 10.15 -11.89 10.92
N SER A 31 8.90 -12.39 10.82
CA SER A 31 8.60 -13.77 10.43
C SER A 31 9.21 -14.12 9.07
N GLU A 32 9.11 -13.20 8.10
CA GLU A 32 9.67 -13.38 6.77
C GLU A 32 11.20 -13.30 6.78
N VAL A 33 11.77 -12.40 7.58
CA VAL A 33 13.22 -12.22 7.70
C VAL A 33 13.88 -13.45 8.33
N TYR A 34 13.28 -13.99 9.38
CA TYR A 34 13.82 -15.15 10.10
C TYR A 34 13.36 -16.50 9.50
N GLY A 35 12.43 -16.48 8.55
CA GLY A 35 11.86 -17.67 7.93
C GLY A 35 11.05 -18.54 8.91
N ILE A 36 10.34 -17.91 9.84
CA ILE A 36 9.50 -18.57 10.85
C ILE A 36 8.07 -18.02 10.80
N ASP A 37 7.10 -18.70 11.41
CA ASP A 37 5.72 -18.23 11.41
C ASP A 37 5.52 -16.99 12.31
N LYS A 38 4.45 -16.24 12.04
CA LYS A 38 4.11 -15.02 12.78
C LYS A 38 3.81 -15.29 14.26
N GLY A 39 3.22 -16.43 14.59
CA GLY A 39 2.90 -16.82 15.96
C GLY A 39 4.17 -17.04 16.79
N SER A 40 5.19 -17.67 16.21
CA SER A 40 6.50 -17.83 16.84
C SER A 40 7.17 -16.48 17.14
N ILE A 41 7.15 -15.53 16.20
CA ILE A 41 7.66 -14.16 16.45
C ILE A 41 6.93 -13.49 17.61
N MET A 42 5.61 -13.65 17.68
CA MET A 42 4.82 -13.09 18.78
C MET A 42 5.20 -13.72 20.12
N ALA A 43 5.32 -15.05 20.18
CA ALA A 43 5.72 -15.76 21.39
C ALA A 43 7.11 -15.32 21.90
N TYR A 44 8.09 -15.17 20.99
CA TYR A 44 9.41 -14.63 21.35
C TYR A 44 9.35 -13.17 21.79
N GLY A 45 8.46 -12.38 21.20
CA GLY A 45 8.20 -11.01 21.65
C GLY A 45 7.67 -10.97 23.09
N ASP A 46 6.71 -11.83 23.41
CA ASP A 46 6.17 -11.96 24.78
C ASP A 46 7.23 -12.44 25.76
N GLU A 47 8.05 -13.42 25.36
CA GLU A 47 9.17 -13.91 26.16
C GLU A 47 10.16 -12.76 26.46
N LEU A 48 10.62 -12.04 25.44
CA LEU A 48 11.54 -10.92 25.64
C LEU A 48 10.92 -9.86 26.56
N ASN A 49 9.65 -9.50 26.35
CA ASN A 49 8.95 -8.53 27.19
C ASN A 49 8.83 -8.94 28.66
N SER A 50 8.87 -10.25 28.96
CA SER A 50 8.93 -10.77 30.33
C SER A 50 10.33 -10.66 30.95
N LEU A 51 11.37 -10.60 30.13
CA LEU A 51 12.77 -10.57 30.54
C LEU A 51 13.34 -9.15 30.67
N ILE A 52 12.82 -8.19 29.89
CA ILE A 52 13.35 -6.82 29.87
C ILE A 52 12.41 -5.82 30.55
N ASN A 53 13.00 -4.83 31.23
CA ASN A 53 12.29 -3.65 31.67
C ASN A 53 12.26 -2.62 30.53
N THR A 54 11.14 -1.91 30.37
CA THR A 54 11.06 -0.79 29.42
C THR A 54 12.14 0.27 29.65
N ALA A 55 12.52 0.49 30.91
CA ALA A 55 13.56 1.46 31.29
C ALA A 55 14.96 1.07 30.80
N ASP A 56 15.20 -0.22 30.52
CA ASP A 56 16.51 -0.73 30.07
C ASP A 56 16.70 -0.62 28.56
N LEU A 57 15.65 -0.25 27.82
CA LEU A 57 15.73 -0.10 26.38
C LEU A 57 16.55 1.14 25.99
N PRO A 58 17.45 1.03 25.01
CA PRO A 58 18.22 2.18 24.56
C PRO A 58 17.33 3.26 23.95
N ILE A 59 17.68 4.51 24.23
CA ILE A 59 17.04 5.69 23.61
C ILE A 59 17.60 5.84 22.21
N ILE A 60 16.71 6.04 21.23
CA ILE A 60 17.12 6.41 19.88
C ILE A 60 17.81 7.78 19.92
N ASP A 61 19.03 7.84 19.41
CA ASP A 61 19.85 9.06 19.38
C ASP A 61 19.05 10.30 18.92
N ASN A 62 19.19 11.38 19.69
CA ASN A 62 18.54 12.67 19.48
C ASN A 62 16.99 12.66 19.53
N ALA A 63 16.32 11.53 19.81
CA ALA A 63 14.86 11.47 19.78
C ALA A 63 14.22 12.43 20.80
N ILE A 64 14.74 12.46 22.04
CA ILE A 64 14.23 13.33 23.11
C ILE A 64 14.43 14.81 22.78
N GLU A 65 15.62 15.19 22.30
CA GLU A 65 15.91 16.57 21.92
C GLU A 65 14.98 17.06 20.79
N ARG A 66 14.78 16.24 19.76
CA ARG A 66 13.88 16.54 18.65
C ARG A 66 12.43 16.69 19.11
N LEU A 67 11.96 15.83 20.01
CA LEU A 67 10.62 15.96 20.59
C LEU A 67 10.48 17.21 21.42
N LYS A 68 11.45 17.52 22.29
CA LYS A 68 11.46 18.78 23.06
C LYS A 68 11.42 20.01 22.16
N ARG A 69 12.05 19.96 20.99
CA ARG A 69 11.97 21.04 19.99
C ARG A 69 10.57 21.16 19.37
N ILE A 70 9.90 20.05 19.03
CA ILE A 70 8.53 20.06 18.51
C ILE A 70 7.56 20.60 19.56
N MET A 71 7.73 20.17 20.82
CA MET A 71 6.91 20.58 21.96
C MET A 71 6.94 22.09 22.27
N ARG A 72 7.90 22.84 21.71
CA ARG A 72 7.92 24.32 21.82
C ARG A 72 6.81 24.98 21.01
N TYR A 73 6.31 24.31 19.98
CA TYR A 73 5.36 24.86 19.02
C TYR A 73 4.03 24.10 19.01
N TRP A 74 4.02 22.85 19.47
CA TRP A 74 2.87 21.96 19.38
C TRP A 74 2.63 21.24 20.71
N LYS A 75 1.35 21.04 21.07
CA LYS A 75 0.99 20.04 22.11
C LYS A 75 1.26 18.66 21.53
N VAL A 76 2.08 17.87 22.21
CA VAL A 76 2.44 16.51 21.79
C VAL A 76 1.78 15.51 22.72
N ALA A 77 1.21 14.45 22.14
CA ALA A 77 0.76 13.25 22.83
C ALA A 77 1.46 12.03 22.22
N ILE A 78 1.62 10.97 23.02
CA ILE A 78 2.20 9.70 22.59
C ILE A 78 1.08 8.66 22.51
N ILE A 79 0.95 8.00 21.36
CA ILE A 79 0.04 6.87 21.19
C ILE A 79 0.90 5.63 20.91
N THR A 80 0.81 4.62 21.77
CA THR A 80 1.68 3.43 21.70
C THR A 80 0.90 2.13 21.63
N SER A 81 1.37 1.17 20.83
CA SER A 81 0.80 -0.19 20.75
C SER A 81 1.40 -1.15 21.78
N ARG A 82 2.05 -0.64 22.83
CA ARG A 82 2.67 -1.45 23.89
C ARG A 82 1.61 -2.22 24.68
N HIS A 83 2.01 -3.38 25.20
CA HIS A 83 1.13 -4.20 26.03
C HIS A 83 0.71 -3.45 27.31
N SER A 84 -0.56 -3.56 27.70
CA SER A 84 -1.12 -2.99 28.94
C SER A 84 -0.35 -3.32 30.22
N ALA A 85 0.25 -4.52 30.33
CA ALA A 85 1.09 -4.92 31.45
C ALA A 85 2.31 -3.98 31.62
N LYS A 86 2.73 -3.32 30.55
CA LYS A 86 3.83 -2.35 30.53
C LYS A 86 3.36 -0.91 30.67
N GLU A 87 2.07 -0.67 30.96
CA GLU A 87 1.51 0.68 31.03
C GLU A 87 2.18 1.52 32.12
N VAL A 88 2.29 0.99 33.34
CA VAL A 88 2.90 1.70 34.48
C VAL A 88 4.36 2.06 34.17
N GLU A 89 5.16 1.08 33.72
CA GLU A 89 6.56 1.27 33.33
C GLU A 89 6.69 2.32 32.20
N THR A 90 5.85 2.22 31.17
CA THR A 90 5.87 3.13 30.01
C THR A 90 5.56 4.55 30.44
N ARG A 91 4.57 4.74 31.32
CA ARG A 91 4.21 6.07 31.85
C ARG A 91 5.34 6.66 32.70
N GLN A 92 5.93 5.86 33.60
CA GLN A 92 7.05 6.30 34.42
C GLN A 92 8.24 6.75 33.56
N TYR A 93 8.62 5.93 32.58
CA TYR A 93 9.69 6.24 31.63
C TYR A 93 9.43 7.56 30.90
N PHE A 94 8.26 7.73 30.29
CA PHE A 94 7.98 8.96 29.54
C PHE A 94 7.87 10.18 30.45
N ASN A 95 7.39 10.03 31.69
CA ASN A 95 7.36 11.12 32.64
C ASN A 95 8.77 11.59 33.05
N GLU A 96 9.76 10.70 33.07
CA GLU A 96 11.16 11.06 33.35
C GLU A 96 11.75 11.94 32.23
N TYR A 97 11.58 11.54 30.96
CA TYR A 97 12.21 12.23 29.82
C TYR A 97 11.37 13.35 29.19
N LEU A 98 10.05 13.22 29.26
CA LEU A 98 9.04 14.07 28.64
C LEU A 98 7.88 14.33 29.63
N PRO A 99 8.15 14.99 30.78
CA PRO A 99 7.14 15.23 31.81
C PRO A 99 5.94 16.02 31.25
N GLY A 100 4.74 15.60 31.65
CA GLY A 100 3.47 16.23 31.24
C GLY A 100 2.97 15.87 29.84
N VAL A 101 3.67 15.00 29.09
CA VAL A 101 3.15 14.45 27.83
C VAL A 101 2.08 13.40 28.10
N GLU A 102 0.90 13.57 27.50
CA GLU A 102 -0.19 12.59 27.59
C GLU A 102 0.16 11.32 26.80
N ILE A 103 -0.15 10.16 27.39
CA ILE A 103 0.17 8.85 26.80
C ILE A 103 -1.10 8.02 26.71
N TYR A 104 -1.37 7.55 25.50
CA TYR A 104 -2.50 6.72 25.13
C TYR A 104 -2.01 5.36 24.60
N PHE A 105 -2.78 4.31 24.84
CA PHE A 105 -2.46 2.96 24.41
C PHE A 105 -3.45 2.52 23.33
N SER A 106 -2.94 2.23 22.14
CA SER A 106 -3.74 1.67 21.05
C SER A 106 -3.81 0.15 21.17
N ALA A 107 -4.93 -0.42 20.74
CA ALA A 107 -5.13 -1.86 20.72
C ALA A 107 -4.89 -2.44 19.32
N ASN A 108 -3.92 -1.92 18.57
CA ASN A 108 -3.67 -2.38 17.20
C ASN A 108 -3.36 -3.89 17.20
N ASN A 109 -4.25 -4.65 16.55
CA ASN A 109 -4.27 -5.99 15.93
C ASN A 109 -3.13 -7.02 16.11
N PHE A 110 -1.99 -6.73 16.75
CA PHE A 110 -0.93 -7.70 16.97
C PHE A 110 -1.28 -8.77 18.00
N TYR A 111 -2.16 -8.47 18.96
CA TYR A 111 -2.52 -9.39 20.05
C TYR A 111 -4.02 -9.74 20.09
N GLY A 112 -4.78 -9.46 19.02
CA GLY A 112 -6.22 -9.78 18.95
C GLY A 112 -7.07 -9.11 20.04
N ARG A 113 -6.70 -7.90 20.49
CA ARG A 113 -7.44 -7.17 21.53
C ARG A 113 -8.51 -6.29 20.93
N GLU A 114 -9.65 -6.19 21.61
CA GLU A 114 -10.62 -5.13 21.38
C GLU A 114 -10.07 -3.79 21.87
N GLY A 115 -10.12 -2.75 21.02
CA GLY A 115 -9.80 -1.38 21.38
C GLY A 115 -9.55 -0.50 20.17
N LYS A 116 -9.18 0.76 20.41
CA LYS A 116 -9.07 1.78 19.36
C LYS A 116 -7.72 1.73 18.65
N SER A 117 -7.73 1.92 17.34
CA SER A 117 -6.49 2.13 16.56
C SER A 117 -5.89 3.49 16.85
N LYS A 118 -4.63 3.70 16.47
CA LYS A 118 -3.93 4.97 16.70
C LYS A 118 -4.65 6.16 16.07
N ILE A 119 -5.20 5.99 14.87
CA ILE A 119 -5.93 7.05 14.15
C ILE A 119 -7.22 7.46 14.87
N HIS A 120 -7.99 6.51 15.41
CA HIS A 120 -9.20 6.84 16.16
C HIS A 120 -8.88 7.56 17.47
N ILE A 121 -7.84 7.11 18.20
CA ILE A 121 -7.36 7.81 19.40
C ILE A 121 -6.92 9.23 19.04
N ALA A 122 -6.17 9.40 17.95
CA ALA A 122 -5.72 10.70 17.49
C ALA A 122 -6.90 11.63 17.14
N GLY A 123 -7.95 11.10 16.49
CA GLY A 123 -9.17 11.84 16.21
C GLY A 123 -9.90 12.30 17.47
N GLU A 124 -10.02 11.42 18.47
CA GLU A 124 -10.71 11.72 19.73
C GLU A 124 -10.01 12.79 20.56
N ILE A 125 -8.68 12.82 20.56
CA ILE A 125 -7.91 13.86 21.25
C ILE A 125 -7.80 15.16 20.44
N GLY A 126 -8.43 15.22 19.25
CA GLY A 126 -8.41 16.39 18.37
C GLY A 126 -7.03 16.67 17.78
N ALA A 127 -6.22 15.63 17.52
CA ALA A 127 -4.89 15.81 16.96
C ALA A 127 -4.96 16.34 15.52
N TYR A 128 -4.16 17.37 15.22
CA TYR A 128 -4.02 17.87 13.84
C TYR A 128 -3.32 16.85 12.93
N CYS A 129 -2.30 16.18 13.45
CA CYS A 129 -1.56 15.16 12.72
C CYS A 129 -1.11 14.02 13.64
N LEU A 130 -0.89 12.85 13.05
CA LEU A 130 -0.32 11.68 13.71
C LEU A 130 0.96 11.28 12.98
N ILE A 131 2.07 11.27 13.73
CA ILE A 131 3.40 10.88 13.25
C ILE A 131 3.66 9.43 13.63
N ASP A 132 3.94 8.57 12.66
CA ASP A 132 4.23 7.15 12.89
C ASP A 132 5.35 6.66 11.95
N ASP A 133 6.17 5.72 12.40
CA ASP A 133 7.23 5.12 11.59
C ASP A 133 6.81 3.84 10.87
N ASN A 134 5.60 3.35 11.13
CA ASN A 134 5.02 2.21 10.46
C ASN A 134 4.24 2.64 9.20
N PRO A 135 4.75 2.40 7.97
CA PRO A 135 4.06 2.78 6.74
C PRO A 135 2.69 2.10 6.57
N TYR A 136 2.49 0.92 7.17
CA TYR A 136 1.22 0.18 7.10
C TYR A 136 0.09 0.87 7.85
N GLU A 137 0.39 1.68 8.87
CA GLU A 137 -0.64 2.48 9.56
C GLU A 137 -1.32 3.45 8.58
N PHE A 138 -0.62 3.85 7.52
CA PHE A 138 -1.09 4.84 6.54
C PHE A 138 -1.73 4.25 5.29
N GLU A 139 -1.59 2.94 5.03
CA GLU A 139 -2.14 2.32 3.81
C GLU A 139 -3.68 2.37 3.77
N ASN A 140 -4.33 2.27 4.94
CA ASN A 140 -5.79 2.34 5.09
C ASN A 140 -6.21 3.52 5.99
N TRP A 141 -5.57 4.68 5.80
CA TRP A 141 -5.81 5.85 6.64
C TRP A 141 -7.27 6.30 6.61
N ASP A 142 -7.91 6.36 7.77
CA ASP A 142 -9.27 6.86 7.90
C ASP A 142 -9.28 8.39 8.02
N TYR A 143 -9.51 9.05 6.89
CA TYR A 143 -9.62 10.51 6.81
C TYR A 143 -10.85 11.08 7.51
N SER A 144 -11.85 10.25 7.88
CA SER A 144 -13.04 10.73 8.59
C SER A 144 -12.72 11.27 9.99
N CYS A 145 -11.59 10.86 10.57
CA CYS A 145 -11.10 11.34 11.85
C CYS A 145 -10.50 12.76 11.80
N GLY A 146 -10.30 13.35 10.60
CA GLY A 146 -9.75 14.71 10.45
C GLY A 146 -8.27 14.87 10.81
N VAL A 147 -7.55 13.77 11.02
CA VAL A 147 -6.13 13.77 11.41
C VAL A 147 -5.25 13.58 10.17
N SER A 148 -4.23 14.43 10.01
CA SER A 148 -3.26 14.31 8.92
C SER A 148 -2.18 13.26 9.24
N PRO A 149 -1.87 12.31 8.34
CA PRO A 149 -0.79 11.35 8.55
C PRO A 149 0.58 11.97 8.27
N ILE A 150 1.60 11.61 9.06
CA ILE A 150 3.00 11.90 8.77
C ILE A 150 3.82 10.62 8.99
N CYS A 151 4.28 10.01 7.90
CA CYS A 151 5.14 8.83 8.00
C CYS A 151 6.59 9.23 8.26
N PHE A 152 7.08 8.96 9.47
CA PHE A 152 8.50 9.05 9.81
C PHE A 152 9.25 7.83 9.22
N ARG A 153 10.52 8.00 8.79
CA ARG A 153 11.32 6.95 8.10
C ARG A 153 10.81 6.44 6.74
N GLN A 154 10.27 7.34 5.94
CA GLN A 154 10.11 7.18 4.48
C GLN A 154 11.48 6.93 3.79
N PRO A 155 11.55 6.47 2.51
CA PRO A 155 12.73 5.90 1.86
C PRO A 155 14.07 6.65 1.95
N PRO A 156 14.15 7.98 2.25
CA PRO A 156 15.43 8.60 2.60
C PRO A 156 16.08 8.14 3.91
N ASN A 157 15.34 7.58 4.88
CA ASN A 157 15.85 7.37 6.24
C ASN A 157 15.67 5.94 6.80
N SER A 158 15.45 4.94 5.93
CA SER A 158 15.22 3.55 6.36
C SER A 158 16.18 2.57 5.69
N THR A 159 16.83 1.72 6.50
CA THR A 159 17.52 0.51 6.04
C THR A 159 16.52 -0.61 5.68
N LEU A 160 15.31 -0.57 6.26
CA LEU A 160 14.24 -1.51 5.92
C LEU A 160 13.71 -1.23 4.50
N PRO A 161 13.40 -2.26 3.71
CA PRO A 161 12.74 -2.14 2.43
C PRO A 161 11.44 -1.39 2.50
N PHE A 162 11.27 -0.54 1.50
CA PHE A 162 10.10 0.29 1.35
C PHE A 162 9.09 -0.43 0.47
N LYS A 163 7.94 -0.78 1.04
CA LYS A 163 6.88 -1.42 0.28
C LYS A 163 6.31 -0.48 -0.76
N LEU A 164 6.25 -0.97 -2.00
CA LEU A 164 5.75 -0.23 -3.13
C LEU A 164 4.84 -1.12 -3.95
N SER A 165 3.53 -0.94 -3.79
CA SER A 165 2.57 -1.75 -4.54
C SER A 165 2.53 -1.33 -6.01
N ARG A 166 2.06 -2.26 -6.86
CA ARG A 166 1.76 -2.02 -8.28
C ARG A 166 0.96 -0.72 -8.50
N SER A 167 -0.06 -0.43 -7.69
CA SER A 167 -0.86 0.80 -7.82
C SER A 167 -0.10 2.09 -7.49
N LYS A 168 0.94 2.01 -6.67
CA LYS A 168 1.76 3.16 -6.32
C LYS A 168 2.85 3.43 -7.36
N ILE A 169 3.29 2.41 -8.09
CA ILE A 169 4.08 2.58 -9.32
C ILE A 169 3.24 3.29 -10.38
N ASP A 170 2.00 2.87 -10.59
CA ASP A 170 1.04 3.58 -11.47
C ASP A 170 0.85 5.03 -11.04
N LEU A 171 0.71 5.30 -9.73
CA LEU A 171 0.58 6.66 -9.21
C LEU A 171 1.80 7.53 -9.54
N PHE A 172 3.01 6.97 -9.47
CA PHE A 172 4.23 7.68 -9.85
C PHE A 172 4.24 8.06 -11.32
N LEU A 173 3.91 7.12 -12.20
CA LEU A 173 3.83 7.36 -13.64
C LEU A 173 2.72 8.37 -14.00
N ASP A 174 1.61 8.35 -13.26
CA ASP A 174 0.52 9.30 -13.45
C ASP A 174 0.90 10.70 -12.96
N CYS A 175 1.44 10.84 -11.74
CA CYS A 175 1.87 12.12 -11.19
C CYS A 175 2.94 11.98 -10.10
N PRO A 176 4.20 12.39 -10.37
CA PRO A 176 5.28 12.38 -9.39
C PRO A 176 4.96 13.19 -8.13
N LYS A 177 4.28 14.34 -8.26
CA LYS A 177 3.81 15.13 -7.11
C LYS A 177 2.85 14.36 -6.22
N CYS A 178 1.79 13.77 -6.79
CA CYS A 178 0.85 12.97 -6.00
C CYS A 178 1.54 11.76 -5.38
N PHE A 179 2.42 11.10 -6.13
CA PHE A 179 3.23 10.02 -5.62
C PHE A 179 4.12 10.46 -4.47
N TYR A 180 4.77 11.63 -4.52
CA TYR A 180 5.58 12.13 -3.42
C TYR A 180 4.73 12.46 -2.19
N LEU A 181 3.59 13.14 -2.38
CA LEU A 181 2.66 13.47 -1.30
C LEU A 181 2.17 12.20 -0.58
N ASP A 182 1.71 11.20 -1.34
CA ASP A 182 1.16 9.93 -0.85
C ASP A 182 2.26 9.01 -0.31
N ARG A 183 3.27 8.80 -1.16
CA ARG A 183 4.67 8.42 -0.95
C ARG A 183 5.22 8.71 0.42
N ARG A 184 5.79 9.91 0.51
CA ARG A 184 6.70 10.47 1.51
C ARG A 184 6.01 11.32 2.56
N LEU A 185 4.92 12.02 2.22
CA LEU A 185 4.24 12.91 3.17
C LEU A 185 2.98 12.29 3.78
N GLY A 186 2.56 11.10 3.35
CA GLY A 186 1.33 10.44 3.81
C GLY A 186 0.03 11.03 3.24
N ILE A 187 0.10 12.08 2.42
CA ILE A 187 -1.08 12.78 1.89
C ILE A 187 -1.55 12.09 0.62
N SER A 188 -2.55 11.21 0.76
CA SER A 188 -3.09 10.44 -0.37
C SER A 188 -4.11 11.26 -1.17
N ARG A 189 -4.36 10.85 -2.42
CA ARG A 189 -5.52 11.34 -3.17
C ARG A 189 -6.81 10.93 -2.44
N PRO A 190 -7.88 11.74 -2.49
CA PRO A 190 -9.20 11.30 -2.03
C PRO A 190 -9.57 9.94 -2.66
N PRO A 191 -10.04 8.97 -1.86
CA PRO A 191 -10.35 7.64 -2.36
C PRO A 191 -11.61 7.67 -3.25
N MET A 192 -11.65 6.75 -4.22
CA MET A 192 -12.86 6.47 -4.99
C MET A 192 -13.64 5.33 -4.32
N PRO A 193 -14.98 5.30 -4.42
CA PRO A 193 -15.77 4.18 -3.92
C PRO A 193 -15.36 2.87 -4.60
N SER A 194 -15.41 1.78 -3.84
CA SER A 194 -15.08 0.44 -4.36
C SER A 194 -16.11 -0.04 -5.39
N PHE A 195 -15.66 -0.78 -6.40
CA PHE A 195 -16.52 -1.44 -7.38
C PHE A 195 -16.95 -2.84 -6.89
N SER A 196 -17.94 -2.88 -6.00
CA SER A 196 -18.38 -4.12 -5.34
C SER A 196 -18.93 -5.18 -6.30
N LEU A 197 -19.66 -4.77 -7.34
CA LEU A 197 -20.14 -5.69 -8.39
C LEU A 197 -18.99 -6.31 -9.18
N ASN A 198 -18.00 -5.50 -9.57
CA ASN A 198 -16.81 -6.00 -10.27
C ASN A 198 -16.03 -6.98 -9.38
N SER A 199 -15.92 -6.68 -8.09
CA SER A 199 -15.26 -7.55 -7.11
C SER A 199 -16.01 -8.89 -6.95
N ALA A 200 -17.35 -8.88 -7.01
CA ALA A 200 -18.14 -10.11 -6.98
C ALA A 200 -17.94 -10.98 -8.23
N VAL A 201 -17.86 -10.36 -9.42
CA VAL A 201 -17.56 -11.07 -10.68
C VAL A 201 -16.19 -11.72 -10.62
N ASP A 202 -15.18 -10.95 -10.19
CA ASP A 202 -13.81 -11.43 -10.00
C ASP A 202 -13.74 -12.63 -9.04
N PHE A 203 -14.40 -12.54 -7.88
CA PHE A 203 -14.46 -13.63 -6.91
C PHE A 203 -15.11 -14.90 -7.46
N LEU A 204 -16.19 -14.77 -8.24
CA LEU A 204 -16.87 -15.90 -8.85
C LEU A 204 -16.04 -16.53 -9.97
N LEU A 205 -15.33 -15.73 -10.78
CA LEU A 205 -14.38 -16.25 -11.76
C LEU A 205 -13.26 -17.04 -11.08
N LYS A 206 -12.69 -16.53 -9.98
CA LYS A 206 -11.66 -17.26 -9.21
C LYS A 206 -12.15 -18.64 -8.79
N LYS A 207 -13.37 -18.73 -8.23
CA LYS A 207 -14.02 -20.00 -7.85
C LYS A 207 -14.25 -20.93 -9.04
N GLU A 208 -14.70 -20.40 -10.18
CA GLU A 208 -14.91 -21.18 -11.40
C GLU A 208 -13.57 -21.81 -11.86
N PHE A 209 -12.52 -21.00 -11.95
CA PHE A 209 -11.19 -21.49 -12.32
C PHE A 209 -10.59 -22.44 -11.27
N ASP A 210 -10.91 -22.29 -9.97
CA ASP A 210 -10.48 -23.21 -8.90
C ASP A 210 -10.96 -24.65 -9.09
N ILE A 211 -12.19 -24.84 -9.60
CA ILE A 211 -12.72 -26.19 -9.93
C ILE A 211 -11.80 -26.87 -10.95
N HIS A 212 -11.43 -26.13 -12.01
CA HIS A 212 -10.55 -26.64 -13.07
C HIS A 212 -9.11 -26.83 -12.59
N ARG A 213 -8.60 -25.95 -11.72
CA ARG A 213 -7.27 -26.04 -11.10
C ARG A 213 -7.12 -27.31 -10.26
N GLN A 214 -8.11 -27.60 -9.41
CA GLN A 214 -8.12 -28.79 -8.56
C GLN A 214 -8.19 -30.07 -9.38
N ALA A 215 -8.99 -30.07 -10.46
CA ALA A 215 -9.12 -31.18 -11.37
C ALA A 215 -7.92 -31.33 -12.34
N LYS A 216 -6.99 -30.35 -12.37
CA LYS A 216 -5.89 -30.25 -13.36
C LYS A 216 -6.39 -30.32 -14.80
N MET A 217 -7.51 -29.65 -15.07
CA MET A 217 -8.17 -29.64 -16.37
C MET A 217 -8.16 -28.25 -17.01
N LYS A 218 -8.32 -28.22 -18.34
CA LYS A 218 -8.51 -26.97 -19.08
C LYS A 218 -9.86 -26.35 -18.74
N HIS A 219 -9.88 -25.03 -18.66
CA HIS A 219 -11.13 -24.27 -18.58
C HIS A 219 -11.83 -24.26 -19.95
N PRO A 220 -13.17 -24.31 -20.04
CA PRO A 220 -13.90 -24.22 -21.31
C PRO A 220 -13.51 -23.02 -22.17
N LEU A 221 -13.26 -21.86 -21.55
CA LEU A 221 -12.74 -20.67 -22.24
C LEU A 221 -11.38 -20.93 -22.93
N MET A 222 -10.46 -21.65 -22.28
CA MET A 222 -9.17 -21.98 -22.91
C MET A 222 -9.37 -22.86 -24.14
N ALA A 223 -10.28 -23.84 -24.07
CA ALA A 223 -10.60 -24.69 -25.21
C ALA A 223 -11.23 -23.90 -26.37
N ALA A 224 -12.19 -23.01 -26.07
CA ALA A 224 -12.85 -22.16 -27.05
C ALA A 224 -11.86 -21.23 -27.78
N TYR A 225 -10.88 -20.70 -27.06
CA TYR A 225 -9.82 -19.84 -27.59
C TYR A 225 -8.57 -20.59 -28.06
N LYS A 226 -8.58 -21.93 -28.04
CA LYS A 226 -7.46 -22.80 -28.44
C LYS A 226 -6.16 -22.52 -27.68
N ILE A 227 -6.27 -22.17 -26.41
CA ILE A 227 -5.13 -21.97 -25.52
C ILE A 227 -4.74 -23.30 -24.90
N ASP A 228 -3.50 -23.69 -25.12
CA ASP A 228 -2.92 -24.89 -24.55
C ASP A 228 -2.30 -24.59 -23.18
N ALA A 229 -3.16 -24.40 -22.18
CA ALA A 229 -2.76 -24.18 -20.80
C ALA A 229 -3.83 -24.75 -19.85
N ILE A 230 -3.47 -24.90 -18.57
CA ILE A 230 -4.40 -25.17 -17.47
C ILE A 230 -4.19 -24.13 -16.36
N PRO A 231 -5.18 -23.88 -15.49
CA PRO A 231 -4.95 -23.03 -14.33
C PRO A 231 -3.89 -23.65 -13.41
N LEU A 232 -2.90 -22.85 -13.00
CA LEU A 232 -1.74 -23.35 -12.25
C LEU A 232 -2.16 -23.82 -10.85
N SER A 233 -1.74 -25.03 -10.49
CA SER A 233 -1.78 -25.52 -9.11
C SER A 233 -0.44 -25.23 -8.44
N HIS A 234 -0.44 -24.37 -7.41
CA HIS A 234 0.76 -23.98 -6.68
C HIS A 234 0.42 -23.70 -5.21
N GLU A 235 1.31 -24.04 -4.28
CA GLU A 235 1.08 -23.89 -2.83
C GLU A 235 0.86 -22.43 -2.41
N LYS A 236 1.51 -21.48 -3.11
CA LYS A 236 1.43 -20.03 -2.87
C LYS A 236 0.29 -19.32 -3.63
N ILE A 237 -0.59 -20.03 -4.32
CA ILE A 237 -1.62 -19.38 -5.18
C ILE A 237 -2.54 -18.44 -4.38
N GLU A 238 -2.88 -18.83 -3.14
CA GLU A 238 -3.71 -18.01 -2.26
C GLU A 238 -2.96 -16.77 -1.76
N ASP A 239 -1.67 -16.90 -1.43
CA ASP A 239 -0.82 -15.75 -1.06
C ASP A 239 -0.71 -14.75 -2.23
N TRP A 240 -0.50 -15.25 -3.44
CA TRP A 240 -0.40 -14.43 -4.65
C TRP A 240 -1.70 -13.69 -4.99
N ARG A 241 -2.86 -14.25 -4.61
CA ARG A 241 -4.18 -13.63 -4.79
C ARG A 241 -4.58 -12.70 -3.64
N ASN A 242 -3.91 -12.78 -2.50
CA ASN A 242 -4.21 -11.97 -1.33
C ASN A 242 -3.68 -10.53 -1.51
N THR A 243 -4.55 -9.52 -1.43
CA THR A 243 -4.20 -8.11 -1.62
C THR A 243 -3.22 -7.53 -0.60
N PHE A 244 -3.07 -8.16 0.57
CA PHE A 244 -2.15 -7.75 1.64
C PHE A 244 -0.81 -8.48 1.60
N ILE A 245 -0.72 -9.61 0.87
CA ILE A 245 0.50 -10.41 0.73
C ILE A 245 1.01 -10.26 -0.70
N GLY A 246 0.29 -10.83 -1.67
CA GLY A 246 0.61 -10.78 -3.08
C GLY A 246 1.90 -11.53 -3.41
N ILE A 247 2.24 -11.56 -4.70
CA ILE A 247 3.61 -11.87 -5.10
C ILE A 247 4.47 -10.62 -4.85
N SER A 248 5.67 -10.81 -4.31
CA SER A 248 6.58 -9.72 -3.98
C SER A 248 8.01 -10.00 -4.42
N HIS A 249 8.78 -8.93 -4.61
CA HIS A 249 10.21 -8.99 -4.89
C HIS A 249 10.92 -7.76 -4.30
N LEU A 250 12.02 -8.01 -3.59
CA LEU A 250 12.91 -6.96 -3.12
C LEU A 250 13.83 -6.51 -4.26
N HIS A 251 13.58 -5.33 -4.82
CA HIS A 251 14.44 -4.71 -5.81
C HIS A 251 15.69 -4.10 -5.13
N PRO A 252 16.88 -4.73 -5.26
CA PRO A 252 18.03 -4.39 -4.41
C PRO A 252 18.55 -2.96 -4.64
N LYS A 253 18.48 -2.46 -5.88
CA LYS A 253 19.02 -1.14 -6.26
C LYS A 253 18.29 0.02 -5.58
N THR A 254 16.99 -0.13 -5.32
CA THR A 254 16.16 0.95 -4.73
C THR A 254 15.74 0.66 -3.30
N ASN A 255 16.00 -0.56 -2.82
CA ASN A 255 15.46 -1.10 -1.58
C ASN A 255 13.91 -1.08 -1.56
N PHE A 256 13.28 -1.29 -2.71
CA PHE A 256 11.83 -1.37 -2.81
C PHE A 256 11.38 -2.80 -2.73
N LEU A 257 10.44 -3.09 -1.82
CA LEU A 257 9.70 -4.35 -1.85
C LEU A 257 8.47 -4.14 -2.74
N VAL A 258 8.63 -4.49 -4.01
CA VAL A 258 7.58 -4.37 -5.01
C VAL A 258 6.62 -5.53 -4.84
N PHE A 259 5.32 -5.27 -4.83
CA PHE A 259 4.32 -6.33 -4.64
C PHE A 259 2.99 -6.03 -5.31
N GLY A 260 2.19 -7.08 -5.50
CA GLY A 260 0.78 -6.96 -5.85
C GLY A 260 0.08 -8.30 -5.93
N ALA A 261 -1.25 -8.25 -5.88
CA ALA A 261 -2.11 -9.42 -5.98
C ALA A 261 -2.59 -9.64 -7.41
N ILE A 262 -2.47 -10.88 -7.88
CA ILE A 262 -2.97 -11.32 -9.18
C ILE A 262 -4.40 -11.86 -9.07
N ASP A 263 -5.10 -11.95 -10.20
CA ASP A 263 -6.36 -12.68 -10.23
C ASP A 263 -6.12 -14.17 -10.49
N ASP A 264 -5.31 -14.48 -11.50
CA ASP A 264 -4.99 -15.86 -11.82
C ASP A 264 -3.65 -16.04 -12.56
N VAL A 265 -3.15 -17.28 -12.54
CA VAL A 265 -2.01 -17.72 -13.33
C VAL A 265 -2.31 -19.07 -13.95
N TRP A 266 -1.99 -19.21 -15.23
CA TRP A 266 -2.08 -20.46 -15.96
C TRP A 266 -0.67 -20.99 -16.27
N VAL A 267 -0.58 -22.26 -16.64
CA VAL A 267 0.67 -22.91 -17.04
C VAL A 267 0.47 -23.68 -18.33
N ASN A 268 1.39 -23.48 -19.27
CA ASN A 268 1.41 -24.22 -20.54
C ASN A 268 2.24 -25.53 -20.42
N PRO A 269 2.19 -26.43 -21.41
CA PRO A 269 2.97 -27.68 -21.37
C PRO A 269 4.50 -27.51 -21.30
N LYS A 270 5.03 -26.32 -21.63
CA LYS A 270 6.47 -26.01 -21.47
C LYS A 270 6.82 -25.60 -20.04
N GLY A 271 5.83 -25.46 -19.16
CA GLY A 271 6.02 -24.95 -17.80
C GLY A 271 6.12 -23.44 -17.70
N GLU A 272 5.85 -22.70 -18.79
CA GLU A 272 5.83 -21.24 -18.75
C GLU A 272 4.52 -20.77 -18.11
N LEU A 273 4.64 -19.84 -17.17
CA LEU A 273 3.52 -19.21 -16.51
C LEU A 273 2.92 -18.10 -17.40
N ILE A 274 1.60 -18.06 -17.42
CA ILE A 274 0.81 -17.08 -18.15
C ILE A 274 0.02 -16.28 -17.12
N ILE A 275 0.33 -15.00 -16.99
CA ILE A 275 -0.39 -14.11 -16.08
C ILE A 275 -1.77 -13.79 -16.65
N VAL A 276 -2.79 -13.86 -15.79
CA VAL A 276 -4.17 -13.60 -16.16
C VAL A 276 -4.82 -12.62 -15.19
N ASP A 277 -5.55 -11.67 -15.75
CA ASP A 277 -6.18 -10.60 -15.01
C ASP A 277 -7.67 -10.48 -15.43
N TYR A 278 -8.55 -10.33 -14.45
CA TYR A 278 -9.99 -10.35 -14.64
C TYR A 278 -10.52 -8.92 -14.70
N LYS A 279 -11.26 -8.61 -15.75
CA LYS A 279 -11.88 -7.29 -15.94
C LYS A 279 -13.36 -7.47 -16.16
N SER A 280 -14.17 -6.58 -15.57
CA SER A 280 -15.61 -6.56 -15.84
C SER A 280 -16.10 -5.15 -16.18
N THR A 281 -17.06 -5.06 -17.08
CA THR A 281 -17.68 -3.80 -17.50
C THR A 281 -19.12 -4.00 -17.97
N SER A 282 -19.76 -2.93 -18.43
CA SER A 282 -21.04 -2.98 -19.14
C SER A 282 -21.08 -1.93 -20.25
N THR A 283 -20.79 -2.34 -21.48
CA THR A 283 -20.72 -1.49 -22.67
C THR A 283 -21.29 -2.18 -23.90
N SER A 284 -21.85 -1.41 -24.83
CA SER A 284 -22.24 -1.86 -26.17
C SER A 284 -21.11 -1.74 -27.19
N GLU A 285 -20.02 -1.05 -26.83
CA GLU A 285 -18.85 -0.88 -27.69
C GLU A 285 -17.95 -2.12 -27.70
N GLU A 286 -17.09 -2.19 -28.72
CA GLU A 286 -16.07 -3.23 -28.79
C GLU A 286 -15.09 -3.14 -27.61
N ILE A 287 -14.82 -4.30 -27.00
CA ILE A 287 -13.89 -4.41 -25.88
C ILE A 287 -12.48 -4.53 -26.44
N THR A 288 -11.70 -3.49 -26.24
CA THR A 288 -10.27 -3.43 -26.59
C THR A 288 -9.44 -3.04 -25.37
N LEU A 289 -8.11 -3.11 -25.47
CA LEU A 289 -7.19 -2.57 -24.46
C LEU A 289 -6.77 -1.13 -24.74
N GLU A 290 -7.40 -0.46 -25.71
CA GLU A 290 -7.12 0.94 -26.03
C GLU A 290 -8.04 1.90 -25.28
N ASP A 291 -7.43 2.93 -24.73
CA ASP A 291 -8.14 4.00 -24.04
C ASP A 291 -8.97 4.82 -25.04
N LYS A 292 -10.16 5.25 -24.60
CA LYS A 292 -10.97 6.22 -25.35
C LYS A 292 -10.39 7.63 -25.15
N PRO A 293 -10.61 8.56 -26.10
CA PRO A 293 -10.29 9.96 -25.90
C PRO A 293 -10.86 10.49 -24.58
N GLY A 294 -10.00 11.06 -23.73
CA GLY A 294 -10.37 11.58 -22.41
C GLY A 294 -10.35 10.56 -21.26
N TYR A 295 -10.10 9.28 -21.51
CA TYR A 295 -9.93 8.24 -20.49
C TYR A 295 -8.51 7.68 -20.53
N ARG A 296 -7.96 7.23 -19.39
CA ARG A 296 -6.57 6.78 -19.27
C ARG A 296 -6.39 5.54 -18.38
N TYR A 297 -7.39 4.68 -18.32
CA TYR A 297 -7.40 3.57 -17.36
C TYR A 297 -6.90 2.25 -17.96
N LYS A 298 -7.05 2.02 -19.28
CA LYS A 298 -6.61 0.77 -19.93
C LYS A 298 -5.10 0.69 -20.07
N ALA A 299 -4.41 1.82 -20.21
CA ALA A 299 -2.95 1.86 -20.07
C ALA A 299 -2.49 1.33 -18.70
N GLY A 300 -3.29 1.53 -17.64
CA GLY A 300 -3.03 0.94 -16.32
C GLY A 300 -3.19 -0.58 -16.28
N TYR A 301 -4.11 -1.14 -17.08
CA TYR A 301 -4.28 -2.60 -17.19
C TYR A 301 -3.06 -3.27 -17.82
N LYS A 302 -2.51 -2.65 -18.89
CA LYS A 302 -1.29 -3.10 -19.55
C LYS A 302 -0.10 -3.11 -18.57
N ARG A 303 0.12 -2.00 -17.87
CA ARG A 303 1.18 -1.90 -16.85
C ARG A 303 1.01 -2.87 -15.69
N GLN A 304 -0.23 -3.12 -15.28
CA GLN A 304 -0.52 -4.13 -14.26
C GLN A 304 -0.05 -5.51 -14.70
N MET A 305 -0.39 -5.93 -15.92
CA MET A 305 0.08 -7.21 -16.49
C MET A 305 1.60 -7.29 -16.52
N GLU A 306 2.26 -6.23 -16.99
CA GLU A 306 3.73 -6.15 -17.11
C GLU A 306 4.43 -6.23 -15.74
N ILE A 307 3.92 -5.51 -14.74
CA ILE A 307 4.48 -5.58 -13.37
C ILE A 307 4.35 -6.99 -12.79
N TYR A 308 3.24 -7.69 -13.04
CA TYR A 308 3.07 -9.06 -12.56
C TYR A 308 3.98 -10.03 -13.32
N GLN A 309 4.11 -9.90 -14.64
CA GLN A 309 5.08 -10.70 -15.39
C GLN A 309 6.50 -10.50 -14.85
N TRP A 310 6.90 -9.25 -14.60
CA TRP A 310 8.18 -8.93 -13.98
C TRP A 310 8.33 -9.58 -12.60
N LEU A 311 7.34 -9.45 -11.72
CA LEU A 311 7.37 -10.03 -10.37
C LEU A 311 7.58 -11.55 -10.41
N PHE A 312 6.87 -12.27 -11.28
CA PHE A 312 7.04 -13.70 -11.45
C PHE A 312 8.41 -14.06 -12.03
N ARG A 313 8.93 -13.30 -13.00
CA ARG A 313 10.30 -13.47 -13.53
C ARG A 313 11.35 -13.28 -12.44
N GLN A 314 11.22 -12.24 -11.61
CA GLN A 314 12.13 -11.99 -10.49
C GLN A 314 12.05 -13.05 -9.38
N ASN A 315 10.97 -13.83 -9.34
CA ASN A 315 10.81 -14.98 -8.44
C ASN A 315 11.29 -16.30 -9.08
N GLY A 316 11.98 -16.25 -10.23
CA GLY A 316 12.63 -17.40 -10.86
C GLY A 316 11.72 -18.25 -11.74
N PHE A 317 10.50 -17.81 -12.02
CA PHE A 317 9.59 -18.51 -12.92
C PHE A 317 9.90 -18.18 -14.39
N ALA A 318 9.74 -19.17 -15.27
CA ALA A 318 9.61 -18.92 -16.70
C ALA A 318 8.23 -18.32 -16.96
N VAL A 319 8.17 -17.14 -17.60
CA VAL A 319 6.91 -16.40 -17.81
C VAL A 319 6.76 -16.05 -19.28
N SER A 320 5.60 -16.42 -19.84
CA SER A 320 5.18 -16.07 -21.20
C SER A 320 5.09 -14.54 -21.37
N GLU A 321 5.57 -14.03 -22.50
CA GLU A 321 5.35 -12.63 -22.91
C GLU A 321 3.86 -12.32 -23.08
N THR A 322 3.09 -13.31 -23.55
CA THR A 322 1.64 -13.19 -23.67
C THR A 322 0.97 -13.45 -22.32
N GLY A 323 0.24 -12.46 -21.82
CA GLY A 323 -0.78 -12.59 -20.78
C GLY A 323 -2.19 -12.47 -21.36
N TYR A 324 -3.21 -12.76 -20.55
CA TYR A 324 -4.61 -12.67 -20.97
C TYR A 324 -5.47 -11.86 -20.01
N PHE A 325 -6.38 -11.08 -20.57
CA PHE A 325 -7.49 -10.47 -19.83
C PHE A 325 -8.76 -11.28 -20.05
N VAL A 326 -9.32 -11.83 -18.96
CA VAL A 326 -10.68 -12.41 -18.98
C VAL A 326 -11.66 -11.26 -18.77
N TYR A 327 -12.32 -10.85 -19.84
CA TYR A 327 -13.15 -9.66 -19.86
C TYR A 327 -14.64 -10.03 -19.83
N ALA A 328 -15.30 -9.82 -18.69
CA ALA A 328 -16.73 -10.05 -18.50
C ALA A 328 -17.54 -8.78 -18.79
N ASN A 329 -18.38 -8.81 -19.83
CA ASN A 329 -19.22 -7.67 -20.20
C ASN A 329 -20.69 -7.95 -19.91
N ALA A 330 -21.26 -7.25 -18.93
CA ALA A 330 -22.68 -7.32 -18.65
C ALA A 330 -23.47 -6.64 -19.78
N SER A 331 -24.31 -7.41 -20.48
CA SER A 331 -25.15 -6.89 -21.56
C SER A 331 -26.31 -6.08 -21.00
N LYS A 332 -26.52 -4.88 -21.58
CA LYS A 332 -27.71 -4.04 -21.34
C LYS A 332 -28.81 -4.28 -22.37
N ASP A 333 -28.58 -5.18 -23.33
CA ASP A 333 -29.51 -5.49 -24.43
C ASP A 333 -30.44 -6.66 -24.08
N ARG A 334 -30.85 -6.74 -22.81
CA ARG A 334 -31.82 -7.73 -22.32
C ARG A 334 -33.17 -7.06 -22.14
N LYS A 335 -34.25 -7.83 -22.33
CA LYS A 335 -35.63 -7.31 -22.28
C LYS A 335 -35.99 -6.68 -20.93
N ALA A 336 -35.44 -7.20 -19.84
CA ALA A 336 -35.65 -6.74 -18.47
C ALA A 336 -34.43 -7.09 -17.59
N PHE A 337 -34.38 -6.53 -16.39
CA PHE A 337 -33.30 -6.80 -15.43
C PHE A 337 -33.49 -8.13 -14.69
N ASP A 338 -34.72 -8.50 -14.29
CA ASP A 338 -35.07 -9.78 -13.66
C ASP A 338 -34.14 -10.27 -12.53
N GLY A 339 -33.51 -9.33 -11.81
CA GLY A 339 -32.56 -9.65 -10.74
C GLY A 339 -31.26 -10.29 -11.22
N LYS A 340 -30.91 -10.17 -12.51
CA LYS A 340 -29.81 -10.87 -13.15
C LYS A 340 -29.04 -9.96 -14.12
N LEU A 341 -27.72 -10.01 -14.06
CA LEU A 341 -26.86 -9.52 -15.12
C LEU A 341 -26.35 -10.72 -15.93
N GLU A 342 -26.46 -10.63 -17.25
CA GLU A 342 -25.94 -11.64 -18.16
C GLU A 342 -24.64 -11.15 -18.79
N PHE A 343 -23.60 -11.97 -18.68
CA PHE A 343 -22.25 -11.60 -19.10
C PHE A 343 -21.84 -12.35 -20.36
N ASP A 344 -21.29 -11.61 -21.31
CA ASP A 344 -20.52 -12.17 -22.41
C ASP A 344 -19.03 -12.10 -22.01
N ILE A 345 -18.34 -13.25 -22.07
CA ILE A 345 -16.91 -13.32 -21.74
C ILE A 345 -16.08 -13.24 -23.02
N LYS A 346 -15.11 -12.34 -23.04
CA LYS A 346 -14.07 -12.28 -24.07
C LYS A 346 -12.71 -12.50 -23.45
N LEU A 347 -11.86 -13.23 -24.16
CA LEU A 347 -10.45 -13.36 -23.80
C LEU A 347 -9.60 -12.49 -24.73
N ILE A 348 -8.82 -11.59 -24.14
CA ILE A 348 -7.98 -10.64 -24.88
C ILE A 348 -6.52 -10.95 -24.57
N SER A 349 -5.75 -11.32 -25.59
CA SER A 349 -4.30 -11.52 -25.47
C SER A 349 -3.57 -10.19 -25.44
N TYR A 350 -2.52 -10.11 -24.62
CA TYR A 350 -1.62 -8.97 -24.56
C TYR A 350 -0.17 -9.44 -24.42
N ASN A 351 0.71 -8.94 -25.29
CA ASN A 351 2.15 -9.15 -25.14
C ASN A 351 2.71 -8.02 -24.28
N GLY A 352 3.15 -8.37 -23.07
CA GLY A 352 3.68 -7.39 -22.12
C GLY A 352 5.17 -7.14 -22.31
N ASP A 353 5.57 -5.89 -22.06
CA ASP A 353 6.96 -5.43 -22.00
C ASP A 353 7.19 -4.77 -20.64
N ASP A 354 8.05 -5.37 -19.81
CA ASP A 354 8.40 -4.87 -18.48
C ASP A 354 9.74 -4.09 -18.45
N SER A 355 10.35 -3.83 -19.61
CA SER A 355 11.65 -3.16 -19.72
C SER A 355 11.68 -1.75 -19.12
N TRP A 356 10.52 -1.10 -19.03
CA TRP A 356 10.37 0.23 -18.43
C TRP A 356 10.50 0.22 -16.90
N LEU A 357 10.25 -0.90 -16.24
CA LEU A 357 10.04 -0.95 -14.80
C LEU A 357 11.31 -0.63 -14.00
N GLU A 358 12.46 -1.16 -14.40
CA GLU A 358 13.76 -0.90 -13.74
C GLU A 358 14.09 0.60 -13.65
N LYS A 359 13.89 1.31 -14.76
CA LYS A 359 14.08 2.76 -14.84
C LYS A 359 13.07 3.48 -13.95
N THR A 360 11.80 3.10 -14.04
CA THR A 360 10.72 3.72 -13.26
C THR A 360 10.93 3.54 -11.75
N LEU A 361 11.33 2.36 -11.27
CA LEU A 361 11.64 2.15 -9.85
C LEU A 361 12.80 3.06 -9.40
N SER A 362 13.84 3.20 -10.23
CA SER A 362 14.97 4.07 -9.93
C SER A 362 14.56 5.55 -9.86
N GLU A 363 13.71 6.01 -10.78
CA GLU A 363 13.18 7.38 -10.80
C GLU A 363 12.23 7.65 -9.63
N ALA A 364 11.37 6.68 -9.29
CA ALA A 364 10.50 6.75 -8.12
C ALA A 364 11.31 6.87 -6.82
N LYS A 365 12.42 6.13 -6.69
CA LYS A 365 13.33 6.29 -5.55
C LYS A 365 13.93 7.70 -5.51
N LYS A 366 14.46 8.21 -6.61
CA LYS A 366 15.00 9.58 -6.69
C LYS A 366 13.95 10.62 -6.31
N CYS A 367 12.72 10.47 -6.81
CA CYS A 367 11.58 11.32 -6.47
C CYS A 367 11.36 11.36 -4.95
N LEU A 368 11.32 10.20 -4.29
CA LEU A 368 11.12 10.14 -2.83
C LEU A 368 12.33 10.64 -2.03
N LEU A 369 13.54 10.63 -2.59
CA LEU A 369 14.74 11.16 -1.93
C LEU A 369 14.90 12.68 -2.08
N ASN A 370 14.21 13.32 -3.02
CA ASN A 370 14.36 14.75 -3.26
C ASN A 370 13.71 15.58 -2.14
N ASP A 371 14.39 16.53 -1.53
CA ASP A 371 13.80 17.37 -0.48
C ASP A 371 12.68 18.29 -1.01
N ASP A 372 12.81 18.71 -2.26
CA ASP A 372 11.81 19.54 -2.91
C ASP A 372 10.64 18.71 -3.44
N LEU A 373 9.44 19.28 -3.33
CA LEU A 373 8.23 18.71 -3.88
C LEU A 373 8.33 18.67 -5.42
N PRO A 374 8.24 17.49 -6.06
CA PRO A 374 8.35 17.41 -7.52
C PRO A 374 7.17 18.10 -8.22
N PRO A 375 7.36 18.51 -9.49
CA PRO A 375 6.28 19.08 -10.27
C PRO A 375 5.14 18.09 -10.46
N SER A 376 3.91 18.61 -10.57
CA SER A 376 2.76 17.81 -10.97
C SER A 376 2.80 17.49 -12.45
N SER A 377 2.30 16.32 -12.85
CA SER A 377 1.99 16.05 -14.25
C SER A 377 0.93 17.03 -14.77
N GLU A 378 1.10 17.50 -16.01
CA GLU A 378 0.17 18.43 -16.66
C GLU A 378 -1.27 17.90 -16.75
N SER A 379 -1.40 16.58 -16.90
CA SER A 379 -2.68 15.87 -17.01
C SER A 379 -3.27 15.44 -15.67
N CYS A 380 -2.64 15.78 -14.53
CA CYS A 380 -3.14 15.36 -13.22
C CYS A 380 -4.36 16.19 -12.78
N GLU A 381 -5.54 15.58 -12.84
CA GLU A 381 -6.81 16.22 -12.48
C GLU A 381 -6.87 16.65 -11.01
N TYR A 382 -6.29 15.85 -10.10
CA TYR A 382 -6.23 16.17 -8.67
C TYR A 382 -5.38 17.41 -8.38
N CYS A 383 -4.18 17.50 -8.97
CA CYS A 383 -3.33 18.67 -8.80
C CYS A 383 -3.96 19.91 -9.45
N ARG A 384 -4.61 19.75 -10.61
CA ARG A 384 -5.33 20.83 -11.29
C ARG A 384 -6.49 21.35 -10.43
N TYR A 385 -7.30 20.46 -9.88
CA TYR A 385 -8.40 20.80 -8.97
C TYR A 385 -7.91 21.62 -7.76
N VAL A 386 -6.87 21.16 -7.07
CA VAL A 386 -6.28 21.88 -5.93
C VAL A 386 -5.72 23.24 -6.36
N ALA A 387 -5.03 23.32 -7.49
CA ALA A 387 -4.50 24.58 -8.01
C ALA A 387 -5.63 25.58 -8.32
N THR A 388 -6.74 25.13 -8.92
CA THR A 388 -7.92 25.96 -9.20
C THR A 388 -8.56 26.47 -7.91
N ILE A 389 -8.71 25.64 -6.88
CA ILE A 389 -9.22 26.09 -5.57
C ILE A 389 -8.31 27.17 -4.97
N ASN A 390 -7.00 26.91 -4.92
CA ASN A 390 -6.05 27.84 -4.33
C ASN A 390 -6.04 29.19 -5.07
N HIS A 391 -6.13 29.16 -6.40
CA HIS A 391 -6.25 30.37 -7.21
C HIS A 391 -7.52 31.15 -6.86
N GLN A 392 -8.68 30.49 -6.80
CA GLN A 392 -9.95 31.15 -6.48
C GLN A 392 -9.96 31.72 -5.06
N GLN A 393 -9.41 30.99 -4.08
CA GLN A 393 -9.27 31.49 -2.71
C GLN A 393 -8.37 32.72 -2.64
N ALA A 394 -7.24 32.71 -3.35
CA ALA A 394 -6.37 33.89 -3.43
C ALA A 394 -7.09 35.09 -4.06
N THR A 395 -7.88 34.87 -5.12
CA THR A 395 -8.71 35.91 -5.74
C THR A 395 -9.76 36.48 -4.78
N ILE A 396 -10.48 35.63 -4.05
CA ILE A 396 -11.49 36.05 -3.06
C ILE A 396 -10.84 36.83 -1.92
N ASN A 397 -9.74 36.33 -1.36
CA ASN A 397 -9.02 36.99 -0.28
C ASN A 397 -8.50 38.37 -0.71
N HIS A 398 -7.98 38.48 -1.95
CA HIS A 398 -7.58 39.77 -2.51
C HIS A 398 -8.77 40.73 -2.63
N GLN A 399 -9.92 40.30 -3.16
CA GLN A 399 -11.11 41.14 -3.28
C GLN A 399 -11.65 41.63 -1.91
N GLN A 400 -11.60 40.77 -0.89
CA GLN A 400 -11.98 41.14 0.47
C GLN A 400 -11.01 42.16 1.09
N SER A 401 -9.70 42.00 0.87
CA SER A 401 -8.70 42.97 1.33
C SER A 401 -8.85 44.35 0.66
N THR A 402 -9.23 44.40 -0.62
CA THR A 402 -9.43 45.67 -1.34
C THR A 402 -10.73 46.38 -0.95
N ASN A 403 -11.79 45.65 -0.63
CA ASN A 403 -13.05 46.24 -0.17
C ASN A 403 -12.95 46.82 1.25
N ASN A 404 -12.10 46.25 2.11
CA ASN A 404 -11.82 46.80 3.44
C ASN A 404 -10.87 48.03 3.44
N HIS A 405 -10.42 48.50 2.28
CA HIS A 405 -9.54 49.66 2.13
C HIS A 405 -10.15 50.80 1.29
N GLN A 406 -11.46 50.76 1.00
CA GLN A 406 -12.14 51.95 0.49
C GLN A 406 -12.24 53.01 1.60
N PRO A 407 -11.70 54.23 1.42
CA PRO A 407 -11.91 55.30 2.37
C PRO A 407 -13.40 55.61 2.42
N THR A 408 -13.97 55.70 3.61
CA THR A 408 -15.23 56.40 3.82
C THR A 408 -15.03 57.82 3.30
N THR A 409 -15.67 58.15 2.18
CA THR A 409 -15.79 59.55 1.76
C THR A 409 -16.70 60.23 2.77
N ASP A 410 -16.10 60.87 3.76
CA ASP A 410 -16.79 61.79 4.67
C ASP A 410 -17.35 62.96 3.85
N ASN A 411 -18.65 63.20 4.02
CA ASN A 411 -19.40 64.35 3.49
C ASN A 411 -19.60 65.39 4.58
#